data_AF-A0A9E5WK58-F1
#
_entry.id   AF-A0A9E5WK58-F1
#
_cell.length_a   1.000
_cell.length_b   1.000
_cell.length_c   1.000
_cell.angle_alpha   90.00
_cell.angle_beta   90.00
_cell.angle_gamma   90.00
#
_symmetry.space_group_name_H-M   'P 1'
#
loop_
_entity.id
_entity.type
_entity.pdbx_description
1 polymer ?
#
loop_
_entity_poly.entity_id
_entity_poly.type
_entity_poly.pdbx_seq_one_letter_code
_entity_poly.pdbx_strand_id
1 'polypeptide(L)'
;MKEIIEKLPPNFSKMVNLKGLNFEQKVIFANENNLDRLSPTGVNNYLRSLYAFLKWCDGSDYIPKIPIRYELLRVYDPVPANEKRLPFSSTQLQTLFNSEIYAENKRDSAIFWVTLIALWNGMRSNEICQLDVNDILKEEGIWCFDISHISKNNGNDKSVKTRSSVRMIPIHPMLISCGLLEFHSSRPANHKLFGDITIGCDGYYSTTFSKKVNRYFRQIGIHSRKHVFHSLRHNFRDEVRHEKIDLGIGRALGGWTSNNSESFEIYGRGYPLAQLHEEIEKIKYQELNLQHLIVSK
;
A
#
# COMPACT_ATOMS: atom_id res chain seq x y z
N MET A 1 -21.35 22.16 -12.40
CA MET A 1 -20.02 21.50 -12.25
C MET A 1 -20.10 20.14 -11.55
N LYS A 2 -20.67 20.01 -10.34
CA LYS A 2 -20.83 18.70 -9.64
C LYS A 2 -21.46 17.63 -10.54
N GLU A 3 -22.61 17.95 -11.16
CA GLU A 3 -23.33 17.05 -12.06
C GLU A 3 -22.50 16.59 -13.27
N ILE A 4 -21.60 17.44 -13.78
CA ILE A 4 -20.72 17.09 -14.90
C ILE A 4 -19.67 16.08 -14.42
N ILE A 5 -19.05 16.32 -13.26
CA ILE A 5 -18.03 15.43 -12.69
C ILE A 5 -18.62 14.04 -12.43
N GLU A 6 -19.84 13.96 -11.89
CA GLU A 6 -20.54 12.69 -11.67
C GLU A 6 -20.75 11.87 -12.96
N LYS A 7 -20.86 12.56 -14.09
CA LYS A 7 -21.11 11.93 -15.39
C LYS A 7 -19.85 11.65 -16.21
N LEU A 8 -18.67 12.04 -15.75
CA LEU A 8 -17.42 11.78 -16.47
C LEU A 8 -17.04 10.28 -16.43
N PRO A 9 -16.44 9.74 -17.51
CA PRO A 9 -15.96 8.37 -17.52
C PRO A 9 -14.64 8.23 -16.76
N PRO A 10 -14.33 7.06 -16.17
CA PRO A 10 -13.05 6.85 -15.49
C PRO A 10 -11.87 6.93 -16.48
N ASN A 11 -10.72 7.44 -16.03
CA ASN A 11 -9.53 7.62 -16.86
C ASN A 11 -9.73 8.50 -18.11
N PHE A 12 -10.72 9.39 -18.13
CA PHE A 12 -11.01 10.26 -19.28
C PHE A 12 -9.79 11.06 -19.77
N SER A 13 -8.84 11.39 -18.90
CA SER A 13 -7.60 12.11 -19.25
C SER A 13 -6.59 11.27 -20.04
N LYS A 14 -6.74 9.94 -20.05
CA LYS A 14 -5.85 9.00 -20.75
C LYS A 14 -6.46 8.47 -22.06
N MET A 15 -7.74 8.72 -22.29
CA MET A 15 -8.44 8.23 -23.49
C MET A 15 -8.10 9.14 -24.67
N VAL A 16 -7.51 8.56 -25.72
CA VAL A 16 -7.13 9.28 -26.94
C VAL A 16 -8.34 9.98 -27.57
N ASN A 17 -9.49 9.29 -27.64
CA ASN A 17 -10.73 9.80 -28.23
C ASN A 17 -11.37 10.95 -27.43
N LEU A 18 -10.92 11.20 -26.20
CA LEU A 18 -11.41 12.30 -25.36
C LEU A 18 -10.43 13.47 -25.28
N LYS A 19 -9.29 13.38 -25.97
CA LYS A 19 -8.27 14.43 -25.96
C LYS A 19 -8.80 15.66 -26.71
N GLY A 20 -8.60 16.85 -26.11
CA GLY A 20 -9.08 18.12 -26.68
C GLY A 20 -10.54 18.45 -26.39
N LEU A 21 -11.36 17.47 -25.98
CA LEU A 21 -12.76 17.71 -25.61
C LEU A 21 -12.88 18.41 -24.25
N ASN A 22 -13.85 19.30 -24.11
CA ASN A 22 -14.25 19.86 -22.81
C ASN A 22 -15.02 18.82 -21.97
N PHE A 23 -15.38 19.15 -20.73
CA PHE A 23 -15.99 18.15 -19.84
C PHE A 23 -17.40 17.75 -20.29
N GLU A 24 -18.18 18.67 -20.82
CA GLU A 24 -19.52 18.44 -21.34
C GLU A 24 -19.47 17.49 -22.55
N GLN A 25 -18.57 17.74 -23.49
CA GLN A 25 -18.31 16.88 -24.64
C GLN A 25 -17.85 15.48 -24.23
N LYS A 26 -17.00 15.37 -23.19
CA LYS A 26 -16.59 14.09 -22.63
C LYS A 26 -17.77 13.31 -22.03
N VAL A 27 -18.69 14.00 -21.37
CA VAL A 27 -19.93 13.38 -20.84
C VAL A 27 -20.82 12.91 -21.98
N ILE A 28 -21.01 13.72 -23.02
CA ILE A 28 -21.79 13.34 -24.22
C ILE A 28 -21.20 12.08 -24.85
N PHE A 29 -19.89 12.07 -25.13
CA PHE A 29 -19.19 10.91 -25.67
C PHE A 29 -19.36 9.67 -24.78
N ALA A 30 -19.27 9.82 -23.46
CA ALA A 30 -19.43 8.72 -22.52
C ALA A 30 -20.86 8.16 -22.48
N ASN A 31 -21.87 9.00 -22.72
CA ASN A 31 -23.27 8.55 -22.87
C ASN A 31 -23.46 7.81 -24.19
N GLU A 32 -23.03 8.39 -25.31
CA GLU A 32 -23.18 7.80 -26.65
C GLU A 32 -22.47 6.45 -26.79
N ASN A 33 -21.34 6.27 -26.09
CA ASN A 33 -20.54 5.04 -26.14
C ASN A 33 -20.78 4.11 -24.95
N ASN A 34 -21.81 4.34 -24.12
CA ASN A 34 -22.14 3.52 -22.95
C ASN A 34 -20.94 3.22 -22.03
N LEU A 35 -20.05 4.20 -21.83
CA LEU A 35 -18.88 4.01 -20.97
C LEU A 35 -19.30 3.91 -19.50
N ASP A 36 -18.44 3.36 -18.65
CA ASP A 36 -18.61 3.46 -17.20
C ASP A 36 -18.53 4.93 -16.72
N ARG A 37 -19.03 5.20 -15.52
CA ARG A 37 -18.89 6.51 -14.84
C ARG A 37 -17.86 6.46 -13.72
N LEU A 38 -17.38 7.62 -13.31
CA LEU A 38 -16.54 7.72 -12.11
C LEU A 38 -17.26 7.11 -10.90
N SER A 39 -16.51 6.37 -10.08
CA SER A 39 -17.03 5.88 -8.81
C SER A 39 -17.32 7.06 -7.87
N PRO A 40 -18.20 6.91 -6.85
CA PRO A 40 -18.45 7.98 -5.88
C PRO A 40 -17.17 8.46 -5.19
N THR A 41 -16.24 7.54 -4.92
CA THR A 41 -14.90 7.89 -4.43
C THR A 41 -14.11 8.75 -5.43
N GLY A 42 -14.15 8.40 -6.73
CA GLY A 42 -13.52 9.19 -7.79
C GLY A 42 -14.10 10.60 -7.89
N VAL A 43 -15.43 10.73 -7.91
CA VAL A 43 -16.13 12.02 -7.91
C VAL A 43 -15.73 12.87 -6.70
N ASN A 44 -15.79 12.28 -5.49
CA ASN A 44 -15.44 12.97 -4.25
C ASN A 44 -13.99 13.46 -4.22
N ASN A 45 -13.05 12.77 -4.89
CA ASN A 45 -11.67 13.24 -5.01
C ASN A 45 -11.58 14.51 -5.88
N TYR A 46 -12.27 14.55 -7.03
CA TYR A 46 -12.33 15.78 -7.84
C TYR A 46 -12.98 16.94 -7.09
N LEU A 47 -14.11 16.68 -6.41
CA LEU A 47 -14.80 17.69 -5.61
C LEU A 47 -13.93 18.19 -4.44
N ARG A 48 -13.10 17.32 -3.85
CA ARG A 48 -12.14 17.72 -2.81
C ARG A 48 -11.09 18.67 -3.35
N SER A 49 -10.50 18.37 -4.51
CA SER A 49 -9.50 19.23 -5.14
C SER A 49 -10.09 20.59 -5.52
N LEU A 50 -11.30 20.60 -6.09
CA LEU A 50 -12.02 21.83 -6.38
C LEU A 50 -12.28 22.66 -5.12
N TYR A 51 -12.77 22.01 -4.05
CA TYR A 51 -13.04 22.69 -2.80
C TYR A 51 -11.77 23.26 -2.15
N ALA A 52 -10.66 22.54 -2.22
CA ALA A 52 -9.36 23.01 -1.75
C ALA A 52 -8.90 24.26 -2.52
N PHE A 53 -9.09 24.29 -3.85
CA PHE A 53 -8.82 25.47 -4.66
C PHE A 53 -9.71 26.66 -4.27
N LEU A 54 -11.02 26.45 -4.12
CA LEU A 54 -11.94 27.50 -3.67
C LEU A 54 -11.58 28.04 -2.28
N LYS A 55 -11.13 27.17 -1.37
CA LYS A 55 -10.65 27.58 -0.05
C LYS A 55 -9.38 28.42 -0.12
N TRP A 56 -8.47 28.11 -1.04
CA TRP A 56 -7.31 28.95 -1.30
C TRP A 56 -7.73 30.31 -1.88
N CYS A 57 -8.69 30.35 -2.81
CA CYS A 57 -9.21 31.61 -3.36
C CYS A 57 -9.84 32.50 -2.29
N ASP A 58 -10.66 31.91 -1.41
CA ASP A 58 -11.28 32.59 -0.26
C ASP A 58 -10.24 33.17 0.69
N GLY A 59 -9.26 32.36 1.12
CA GLY A 59 -8.17 32.81 1.99
C GLY A 59 -7.14 33.74 1.34
N SER A 60 -7.23 33.97 0.02
CA SER A 60 -6.37 34.89 -0.73
C SER A 60 -7.15 36.08 -1.30
N ASP A 61 -8.38 36.30 -0.82
CA ASP A 61 -9.28 37.40 -1.22
C ASP A 61 -9.64 37.45 -2.72
N TYR A 62 -9.48 36.34 -3.46
CA TYR A 62 -9.94 36.24 -4.86
C TYR A 62 -11.45 36.09 -4.98
N ILE A 63 -12.11 35.60 -3.93
CA ILE A 63 -13.57 35.52 -3.83
C ILE A 63 -14.01 36.03 -2.46
N PRO A 64 -15.20 36.65 -2.33
CA PRO A 64 -15.66 37.19 -1.04
C PRO A 64 -15.93 36.13 0.02
N LYS A 65 -16.42 34.94 -0.42
CA LYS A 65 -16.72 33.80 0.45
C LYS A 65 -16.96 32.54 -0.38
N ILE A 66 -16.61 31.37 0.15
CA ILE A 66 -17.04 30.09 -0.43
C ILE A 66 -18.57 29.94 -0.30
N PRO A 67 -19.30 29.70 -1.41
CA PRO A 67 -20.77 29.69 -1.41
C PRO A 67 -21.39 28.39 -0.88
N ILE A 68 -20.59 27.35 -0.58
CA ILE A 68 -21.08 26.02 -0.20
C ILE A 68 -20.16 25.36 0.81
N ARG A 69 -20.74 24.55 1.71
CA ARG A 69 -19.98 23.68 2.62
C ARG A 69 -19.57 22.39 1.91
N TYR A 70 -18.36 21.90 2.18
CA TYR A 70 -17.86 20.68 1.54
C TYR A 70 -18.76 19.46 1.78
N GLU A 71 -19.34 19.34 2.97
CA GLU A 71 -20.24 18.23 3.33
C GLU A 71 -21.43 18.10 2.36
N LEU A 72 -21.94 19.23 1.86
CA LEU A 72 -23.07 19.29 0.93
C LEU A 72 -22.66 18.98 -0.52
N LEU A 73 -21.38 19.11 -0.85
CA LEU A 73 -20.86 18.76 -2.17
C LEU A 73 -20.70 17.26 -2.34
N ARG A 74 -20.38 16.53 -1.27
CA ARG A 74 -20.03 15.10 -1.33
C ARG A 74 -21.15 14.26 -1.96
N VAL A 75 -20.73 13.21 -2.66
CA VAL A 75 -21.61 12.16 -3.18
C VAL A 75 -21.54 10.97 -2.23
N TYR A 76 -22.70 10.42 -1.90
CA TYR A 76 -22.80 9.22 -1.08
C TYR A 76 -22.19 8.02 -1.82
N ASP A 77 -21.36 7.25 -1.11
CA ASP A 77 -20.79 6.01 -1.62
C ASP A 77 -21.53 4.86 -0.92
N PRO A 78 -22.39 4.12 -1.65
CA PRO A 78 -23.21 3.07 -1.04
C PRO A 78 -22.39 1.85 -0.63
N VAL A 79 -21.12 1.74 -1.08
CA VAL A 79 -20.25 0.61 -0.77
C VAL A 79 -19.37 0.96 0.43
N PRO A 80 -19.50 0.23 1.55
CA PRO A 80 -18.63 0.38 2.70
C PRO A 80 -17.14 0.21 2.35
N ALA A 81 -16.26 0.95 3.04
CA ALA A 81 -14.83 0.96 2.73
C ALA A 81 -14.16 -0.42 2.86
N ASN A 82 -14.62 -1.24 3.81
CA ASN A 82 -14.17 -2.62 4.04
C ASN A 82 -14.66 -3.62 2.98
N GLU A 83 -15.69 -3.30 2.20
CA GLU A 83 -16.19 -4.19 1.13
C GLU A 83 -15.55 -3.92 -0.23
N LYS A 84 -14.88 -2.76 -0.37
CA LYS A 84 -14.18 -2.37 -1.59
C LYS A 84 -12.94 -3.22 -1.84
N ARG A 85 -12.29 -3.71 -0.78
CA ARG A 85 -11.08 -4.53 -0.83
C ARG A 85 -11.19 -5.62 0.20
N LEU A 86 -10.91 -6.86 -0.23
CA LEU A 86 -10.95 -8.02 0.63
C LEU A 86 -9.52 -8.54 0.85
N PRO A 87 -9.22 -9.17 2.00
CA PRO A 87 -8.04 -10.00 2.14
C PRO A 87 -8.07 -11.14 1.09
N PHE A 88 -6.91 -11.69 0.76
CA PHE A 88 -6.86 -12.91 -0.05
C PHE A 88 -7.43 -14.09 0.75
N SER A 89 -8.20 -14.96 0.10
CA SER A 89 -8.56 -16.25 0.71
C SER A 89 -7.33 -17.16 0.79
N SER A 90 -7.38 -18.18 1.65
CA SER A 90 -6.31 -19.18 1.76
C SER A 90 -6.01 -19.85 0.42
N THR A 91 -7.03 -20.17 -0.39
CA THR A 91 -6.84 -20.71 -1.75
C THR A 91 -6.06 -19.73 -2.64
N GLN A 92 -6.37 -18.43 -2.58
CA GLN A 92 -5.64 -17.44 -3.37
C GLN A 92 -4.20 -17.23 -2.88
N LEU A 93 -3.97 -17.28 -1.56
CA LEU A 93 -2.62 -17.28 -1.00
C LEU A 93 -1.84 -18.50 -1.48
N GLN A 94 -2.45 -19.69 -1.44
CA GLN A 94 -1.85 -20.92 -1.97
C GLN A 94 -1.55 -20.81 -3.47
N THR A 95 -2.47 -20.28 -4.28
CA THR A 95 -2.21 -20.02 -5.71
C THR A 95 -1.04 -19.06 -5.90
N LEU A 96 -0.95 -17.99 -5.09
CA LEU A 96 0.14 -17.03 -5.18
C LEU A 96 1.48 -17.66 -4.78
N PHE A 97 1.60 -18.26 -3.61
CA PHE A 97 2.89 -18.73 -3.08
C PHE A 97 3.34 -20.11 -3.62
N ASN A 98 2.52 -20.75 -4.46
CA ASN A 98 2.92 -21.90 -5.29
C ASN A 98 3.03 -21.56 -6.78
N SER A 99 2.90 -20.29 -7.16
CA SER A 99 3.06 -19.87 -8.56
C SER A 99 4.52 -19.97 -9.01
N GLU A 100 4.75 -19.87 -10.32
CA GLU A 100 6.07 -20.03 -10.97
C GLU A 100 7.20 -19.24 -10.30
N ILE A 101 6.95 -18.00 -9.85
CA ILE A 101 7.97 -17.17 -9.17
C ILE A 101 8.49 -17.84 -7.90
N TYR A 102 7.61 -18.55 -7.19
CA TYR A 102 7.92 -19.24 -5.95
C TYR A 102 8.44 -20.65 -6.17
N ALA A 103 7.79 -21.40 -7.06
CA ALA A 103 8.21 -22.75 -7.41
C ALA A 103 9.64 -22.78 -7.98
N GLU A 104 10.02 -21.79 -8.79
CA GLU A 104 11.36 -21.64 -9.36
C GLU A 104 12.32 -20.83 -8.48
N ASN A 105 11.93 -20.47 -7.25
CA ASN A 105 12.76 -19.69 -6.33
C ASN A 105 13.35 -18.40 -6.95
N LYS A 106 12.55 -17.64 -7.72
CA LYS A 106 12.96 -16.38 -8.38
C LYS A 106 13.15 -15.24 -7.37
N ARG A 107 14.07 -15.41 -6.44
CA ARG A 107 14.35 -14.49 -5.31
C ARG A 107 14.80 -13.10 -5.79
N ASP A 108 15.43 -13.00 -6.96
CA ASP A 108 15.79 -11.72 -7.58
C ASP A 108 14.58 -10.88 -8.04
N SER A 109 13.40 -11.47 -8.15
CA SER A 109 12.18 -10.75 -8.48
C SER A 109 11.62 -10.03 -7.25
N ALA A 110 11.36 -8.72 -7.35
CA ALA A 110 10.66 -8.00 -6.29
C ALA A 110 9.32 -8.62 -5.92
N ILE A 111 8.61 -9.28 -6.85
CA ILE A 111 7.31 -9.90 -6.54
C ILE A 111 7.46 -10.92 -5.40
N PHE A 112 8.54 -11.71 -5.41
CA PHE A 112 8.81 -12.75 -4.43
C PHE A 112 8.83 -12.16 -3.01
N TRP A 113 9.75 -11.24 -2.76
CA TRP A 113 9.94 -10.69 -1.42
C TRP A 113 8.89 -9.65 -1.04
N VAL A 114 8.50 -8.76 -1.96
CA VAL A 114 7.59 -7.67 -1.61
C VAL A 114 6.21 -8.19 -1.22
N THR A 115 5.74 -9.30 -1.82
CA THR A 115 4.46 -9.91 -1.43
C THR A 115 4.57 -10.77 -0.16
N LEU A 116 5.68 -11.49 0.05
CA LEU A 116 5.96 -12.15 1.33
C LEU A 116 6.01 -11.15 2.50
N ILE A 117 6.75 -10.04 2.36
CA ILE A 117 6.86 -9.00 3.39
C ILE A 117 5.50 -8.35 3.66
N ALA A 118 4.71 -8.09 2.62
CA ALA A 118 3.37 -7.51 2.80
C ALA A 118 2.42 -8.44 3.56
N LEU A 119 2.54 -9.76 3.37
CA LEU A 119 1.75 -10.76 4.09
C LEU A 119 2.21 -10.87 5.55
N TRP A 120 3.52 -11.06 5.80
CA TRP A 120 4.04 -11.41 7.11
C TRP A 120 4.36 -10.22 8.03
N ASN A 121 4.62 -9.04 7.48
CA ASN A 121 4.91 -7.82 8.24
C ASN A 121 3.86 -6.71 8.02
N GLY A 122 2.89 -6.95 7.15
CA GLY A 122 1.79 -6.01 6.91
C GLY A 122 2.20 -4.67 6.35
N MET A 123 3.42 -4.49 5.83
CA MET A 123 3.96 -3.19 5.39
C MET A 123 3.22 -2.62 4.16
N ARG A 124 3.24 -1.30 3.97
CA ARG A 124 2.66 -0.68 2.76
C ARG A 124 3.55 -0.95 1.56
N SER A 125 2.96 -0.98 0.35
CA SER A 125 3.73 -1.23 -0.89
C SER A 125 4.93 -0.31 -1.02
N ASN A 126 4.76 1.01 -0.84
CA ASN A 126 5.88 1.93 -1.00
C ASN A 126 6.92 1.81 0.11
N GLU A 127 6.50 1.45 1.33
CA GLU A 127 7.43 1.22 2.45
C GLU A 127 8.40 0.08 2.10
N ILE A 128 7.90 -0.99 1.48
CA ILE A 128 8.71 -2.15 1.08
C ILE A 128 9.52 -1.85 -0.18
N CYS A 129 8.88 -1.33 -1.23
CA CYS A 129 9.52 -1.15 -2.54
C CYS A 129 10.70 -0.16 -2.53
N GLN A 130 10.74 0.77 -1.58
CA GLN A 130 11.79 1.78 -1.48
C GLN A 130 12.94 1.43 -0.53
N LEU A 131 12.89 0.24 0.11
CA LEU A 131 13.91 -0.18 1.08
C LEU A 131 15.30 -0.14 0.42
N ASP A 132 16.21 0.54 1.10
CA ASP A 132 17.64 0.39 0.88
C ASP A 132 18.12 -0.91 1.55
N VAL A 133 19.24 -1.47 1.10
CA VAL A 133 19.84 -2.64 1.77
C VAL A 133 20.12 -2.34 3.25
N ASN A 134 20.62 -1.13 3.53
CA ASN A 134 20.89 -0.62 4.89
C ASN A 134 19.64 -0.39 5.77
N ASP A 135 18.42 -0.57 5.23
CA ASP A 135 17.19 -0.53 6.03
C ASP A 135 16.88 -1.88 6.69
N ILE A 136 17.62 -2.96 6.38
CA ILE A 136 17.58 -4.21 7.13
C ILE A 136 18.78 -4.22 8.08
N LEU A 137 18.51 -4.16 9.37
CA LEU A 137 19.55 -4.07 10.40
C LEU A 137 19.20 -4.88 11.63
N LYS A 138 20.20 -5.17 12.45
CA LYS A 138 20.04 -5.90 13.70
C LYS A 138 20.13 -4.93 14.87
N GLU A 139 19.04 -4.78 15.61
CA GLU A 139 18.92 -3.90 16.78
C GLU A 139 18.57 -4.75 17.99
N GLU A 140 19.29 -4.58 19.11
CA GLU A 140 19.08 -5.38 20.34
C GLU A 140 19.06 -6.92 20.09
N GLY A 141 19.81 -7.38 19.09
CA GLY A 141 19.86 -8.80 18.72
C GLY A 141 18.73 -9.26 17.77
N ILE A 142 17.79 -8.39 17.42
CA ILE A 142 16.60 -8.69 16.60
C ILE A 142 16.75 -8.04 15.23
N TRP A 143 16.57 -8.82 14.16
CA TRP A 143 16.54 -8.28 12.80
C TRP A 143 15.28 -7.48 12.55
N CYS A 144 15.43 -6.28 12.02
CA CYS A 144 14.34 -5.32 11.84
C CYS A 144 14.38 -4.65 10.45
N PHE A 145 13.21 -4.22 9.98
CA PHE A 145 13.08 -3.19 8.95
C PHE A 145 13.06 -1.80 9.59
N ASP A 146 13.95 -0.91 9.13
CA ASP A 146 13.92 0.52 9.42
C ASP A 146 13.08 1.26 8.37
N ILE A 147 11.85 1.57 8.73
CA ILE A 147 10.96 2.35 7.87
C ILE A 147 11.17 3.82 8.19
N SER A 148 11.84 4.51 7.28
CA SER A 148 12.15 5.93 7.38
C SER A 148 11.88 6.66 6.06
N HIS A 149 11.78 7.99 6.13
CA HIS A 149 11.70 8.87 4.96
C HIS A 149 13.07 9.38 4.52
N ILE A 150 14.14 8.97 5.22
CA ILE A 150 15.51 9.38 4.95
C ILE A 150 16.21 8.18 4.33
N SER A 151 16.81 8.34 3.15
CA SER A 151 17.73 7.33 2.64
C SER A 151 19.06 7.46 3.33
N LYS A 152 19.59 6.35 3.83
CA LYS A 152 20.95 6.28 4.39
C LYS A 152 22.02 6.25 3.29
N ASN A 153 21.62 6.19 2.02
CA ASN A 153 22.49 6.17 0.85
C ASN A 153 22.61 7.55 0.17
N ASN A 154 22.40 8.65 0.92
CA ASN A 154 22.42 10.04 0.43
C ASN A 154 21.37 10.37 -0.65
N GLY A 155 20.32 9.55 -0.78
CA GLY A 155 19.17 9.80 -1.65
C GLY A 155 18.04 10.58 -0.95
N ASN A 156 17.30 11.40 -1.71
CA ASN A 156 16.04 12.02 -1.25
C ASN A 156 14.82 11.31 -1.87
N ASP A 157 14.93 10.00 -2.10
CA ASP A 157 13.96 9.20 -2.87
C ASP A 157 13.02 8.34 -2.02
N LYS A 158 13.11 8.43 -0.69
CA LYS A 158 12.22 7.75 0.26
C LYS A 158 11.08 8.67 0.69
N SER A 159 9.88 8.11 0.76
CA SER A 159 8.68 8.81 1.21
C SER A 159 7.84 7.91 2.10
N VAL A 160 7.38 8.46 3.23
CA VAL A 160 6.47 7.79 4.15
C VAL A 160 5.16 8.55 4.26
N LYS A 161 4.04 7.83 4.39
CA LYS A 161 2.70 8.41 4.27
C LYS A 161 2.35 9.37 5.41
N THR A 162 2.85 9.12 6.62
CA THR A 162 2.56 9.88 7.84
C THR A 162 3.74 9.82 8.82
N ARG A 163 3.80 10.69 9.83
CA ARG A 163 4.82 10.60 10.90
C ARG A 163 4.83 9.24 11.59
N SER A 164 3.65 8.64 11.82
CA SER A 164 3.51 7.29 12.40
C SER A 164 4.07 6.15 11.53
N SER A 165 4.38 6.44 10.26
CA SER A 165 4.97 5.46 9.37
C SER A 165 6.46 5.25 9.66
N VAL A 166 7.13 6.20 10.35
CA VAL A 166 8.53 6.04 10.75
C VAL A 166 8.60 5.10 11.94
N ARG A 167 9.24 3.94 11.78
CA ARG A 167 9.29 2.88 12.80
C ARG A 167 10.34 1.83 12.49
N MET A 168 10.84 1.22 13.56
CA MET A 168 11.57 -0.06 13.51
C MET A 168 10.56 -1.20 13.69
N ILE A 169 10.60 -2.20 12.81
CA ILE A 169 9.70 -3.37 12.90
C ILE A 169 10.53 -4.65 12.86
N PRO A 170 10.38 -5.56 13.83
CA PRO A 170 10.98 -6.88 13.77
C PRO A 170 10.59 -7.63 12.50
N ILE A 171 11.56 -8.28 11.86
CA ILE A 171 11.32 -9.14 10.70
C ILE A 171 10.66 -10.43 11.20
N HIS A 172 9.55 -10.81 10.57
CA HIS A 172 8.86 -12.04 10.93
C HIS A 172 9.76 -13.28 10.68
N PRO A 173 9.84 -14.25 11.62
CA PRO A 173 10.74 -15.41 11.47
C PRO A 173 10.53 -16.24 10.21
N MET A 174 9.30 -16.31 9.68
CA MET A 174 9.03 -16.96 8.40
C MET A 174 9.84 -16.33 7.26
N LEU A 175 10.00 -15.00 7.22
CA LEU A 175 10.80 -14.34 6.18
C LEU A 175 12.28 -14.71 6.30
N ILE A 176 12.79 -14.77 7.53
CA ILE A 176 14.16 -15.20 7.82
C ILE A 176 14.35 -16.66 7.37
N SER A 177 13.42 -17.54 7.74
CA SER A 177 13.43 -18.97 7.36
C SER A 177 13.34 -19.16 5.85
N CYS A 178 12.56 -18.32 5.17
CA CYS A 178 12.49 -18.29 3.72
C CYS A 178 13.76 -17.75 3.08
N GLY A 179 14.73 -17.20 3.80
CA GLY A 179 16.04 -16.79 3.28
C GLY A 179 16.21 -15.30 2.98
N LEU A 180 15.46 -14.42 3.66
CA LEU A 180 15.51 -12.98 3.43
C LEU A 180 16.89 -12.39 3.78
N LEU A 181 17.56 -12.92 4.81
CA LEU A 181 18.84 -12.40 5.26
C LEU A 181 19.97 -12.75 4.28
N GLU A 182 19.95 -13.95 3.70
CA GLU A 182 20.86 -14.39 2.64
C GLU A 182 20.68 -13.51 1.39
N PHE A 183 19.43 -13.24 1.02
CA PHE A 183 19.10 -12.32 -0.06
C PHE A 183 19.60 -10.90 0.23
N HIS A 184 19.39 -10.39 1.44
CA HIS A 184 19.89 -9.08 1.86
C HIS A 184 21.42 -9.02 1.77
N SER A 185 22.12 -10.02 2.31
CA SER A 185 23.58 -10.11 2.31
C SER A 185 24.19 -10.25 0.93
N SER A 186 23.45 -10.77 -0.06
CA SER A 186 23.91 -10.83 -1.45
C SER A 186 23.78 -9.50 -2.21
N ARG A 187 23.20 -8.45 -1.59
CA ARG A 187 23.02 -7.14 -2.23
C ARG A 187 24.15 -6.16 -1.85
N PRO A 188 24.54 -5.26 -2.78
CA PRO A 188 25.47 -4.19 -2.46
C PRO A 188 24.84 -3.20 -1.46
N ALA A 189 25.54 -2.90 -0.36
CA ALA A 189 25.02 -2.08 0.74
C ALA A 189 24.44 -0.70 0.31
N ASN A 190 25.05 -0.06 -0.69
CA ASN A 190 24.65 1.28 -1.14
C ASN A 190 23.54 1.28 -2.21
N HIS A 191 22.77 0.20 -2.35
CA HIS A 191 21.70 0.08 -3.34
C HIS A 191 20.33 -0.10 -2.70
N LYS A 192 19.28 0.01 -3.54
CA LYS A 192 17.94 -0.48 -3.20
C LYS A 192 17.97 -1.99 -3.01
N LEU A 193 17.21 -2.48 -2.05
CA LEU A 193 17.05 -3.91 -1.79
C LEU A 193 16.42 -4.63 -2.99
N PHE A 194 15.52 -3.94 -3.72
CA PHE A 194 14.82 -4.46 -4.90
C PHE A 194 15.25 -3.72 -6.16
N GLY A 195 16.27 -4.24 -6.85
CA GLY A 195 16.86 -3.60 -8.03
C GLY A 195 15.98 -3.60 -9.29
N ASP A 196 14.93 -4.42 -9.35
CA ASP A 196 14.03 -4.56 -10.49
C ASP A 196 12.77 -3.66 -10.39
N ILE A 197 12.76 -2.70 -9.46
CA ILE A 197 11.70 -1.70 -9.30
C ILE A 197 12.22 -0.30 -9.65
N THR A 198 11.53 0.38 -10.57
CA THR A 198 11.85 1.76 -10.95
C THR A 198 10.88 2.76 -10.32
N ILE A 199 11.30 4.00 -10.14
CA ILE A 199 10.45 5.06 -9.62
C ILE A 199 9.36 5.45 -10.64
N GLY A 200 8.13 5.67 -10.17
CA GLY A 200 7.05 6.20 -11.00
C GLY A 200 7.22 7.70 -11.28
N CYS A 201 6.45 8.22 -12.24
CA CYS A 201 6.41 9.66 -12.55
C CYS A 201 5.86 10.52 -11.40
N ASP A 202 5.23 9.89 -10.40
CA ASP A 202 4.74 10.49 -9.17
C ASP A 202 5.77 10.46 -8.04
N GLY A 203 6.99 9.98 -8.29
CA GLY A 203 8.05 9.88 -7.29
C GLY A 203 7.94 8.65 -6.37
N TYR A 204 7.08 7.67 -6.69
CA TYR A 204 6.88 6.48 -5.86
C TYR A 204 7.29 5.19 -6.57
N TYR A 205 8.12 4.37 -5.92
CA TYR A 205 8.48 3.02 -6.41
C TYR A 205 7.26 2.10 -6.49
N SER A 206 6.33 2.23 -5.54
CA SER A 206 5.10 1.43 -5.52
C SER A 206 4.21 1.61 -6.75
N THR A 207 4.34 2.70 -7.50
CA THR A 207 3.50 2.98 -8.67
C THR A 207 3.82 2.07 -9.85
N THR A 208 5.10 1.78 -10.09
CA THR A 208 5.52 0.83 -11.12
C THR A 208 5.29 -0.61 -10.63
N PHE A 209 5.67 -0.90 -9.38
CA PHE A 209 5.52 -2.21 -8.78
C PHE A 209 4.06 -2.67 -8.71
N SER A 210 3.14 -1.80 -8.27
CA SER A 210 1.71 -2.11 -8.20
C SER A 210 1.13 -2.51 -9.56
N LYS A 211 1.61 -1.92 -10.66
CA LYS A 211 1.18 -2.33 -12.02
C LYS A 211 1.74 -3.71 -12.39
N LYS A 212 3.00 -3.98 -12.04
CA LYS A 212 3.69 -5.26 -12.27
C LYS A 212 3.01 -6.40 -11.49
N VAL A 213 2.84 -6.26 -10.18
CA VAL A 213 2.29 -7.31 -9.31
C VAL A 213 0.80 -7.56 -9.56
N ASN A 214 -0.02 -6.53 -9.79
CA ASN A 214 -1.45 -6.75 -10.07
C ASN A 214 -1.67 -7.37 -11.45
N ARG A 215 -0.74 -7.18 -12.41
CA ARG A 215 -0.75 -7.92 -13.67
C ARG A 215 -0.41 -9.39 -13.43
N TYR A 216 0.61 -9.64 -12.60
CA TYR A 216 1.00 -10.99 -12.21
C TYR A 216 -0.14 -11.75 -11.53
N PHE A 217 -0.83 -11.14 -10.56
CA PHE A 217 -2.02 -11.72 -9.92
C PHE A 217 -3.08 -12.16 -10.94
N ARG A 218 -3.35 -11.36 -11.96
CA ARG A 218 -4.27 -11.75 -13.04
C ARG A 218 -3.72 -12.91 -13.88
N GLN A 219 -2.41 -12.95 -14.16
CA GLN A 219 -1.81 -14.04 -14.93
C GLN A 219 -1.94 -15.39 -14.21
N ILE A 220 -1.83 -15.40 -12.88
CA ILE A 220 -1.94 -16.62 -12.07
C ILE A 220 -3.38 -16.95 -11.63
N GLY A 221 -4.39 -16.35 -12.26
CA GLY A 221 -5.80 -16.68 -12.00
C GLY A 221 -6.50 -15.86 -10.91
N ILE A 222 -5.82 -14.91 -10.26
CA ILE A 222 -6.43 -14.04 -9.25
C ILE A 222 -7.03 -12.80 -9.92
N HIS A 223 -8.24 -12.94 -10.46
CA HIS A 223 -8.87 -11.94 -11.34
C HIS A 223 -9.79 -10.92 -10.66
N SER A 224 -10.09 -11.07 -9.36
CA SER A 224 -11.09 -10.24 -8.71
C SER A 224 -10.63 -8.79 -8.52
N ARG A 225 -11.46 -7.82 -8.92
CA ARG A 225 -11.20 -6.37 -8.75
C ARG A 225 -11.05 -5.93 -7.27
N LYS A 226 -11.49 -6.78 -6.33
CA LYS A 226 -11.38 -6.55 -4.88
C LYS A 226 -10.03 -6.99 -4.30
N HIS A 227 -9.27 -7.78 -5.05
CA HIS A 227 -7.99 -8.35 -4.64
C HIS A 227 -6.85 -7.67 -5.38
N VAL A 228 -6.02 -6.95 -4.64
CA VAL A 228 -4.87 -6.20 -5.15
C VAL A 228 -3.70 -6.39 -4.19
N PHE A 229 -2.53 -5.81 -4.47
CA PHE A 229 -1.38 -5.91 -3.56
C PHE A 229 -1.71 -5.66 -2.07
N HIS A 230 -2.48 -4.61 -1.77
CA HIS A 230 -2.85 -4.27 -0.39
C HIS A 230 -3.80 -5.27 0.28
N SER A 231 -4.34 -6.24 -0.44
CA SER A 231 -5.06 -7.37 0.15
C SER A 231 -4.17 -8.22 1.05
N LEU A 232 -2.87 -8.36 0.75
CA LEU A 232 -1.92 -9.03 1.65
C LEU A 232 -1.79 -8.32 3.00
N ARG A 233 -1.77 -6.98 2.98
CA ARG A 233 -1.79 -6.18 4.20
C ARG A 233 -3.11 -6.28 4.95
N HIS A 234 -4.22 -6.56 4.25
CA HIS A 234 -5.49 -6.88 4.90
C HIS A 234 -5.44 -8.25 5.59
N ASN A 235 -4.84 -9.27 4.95
CA ASN A 235 -4.57 -10.56 5.61
C ASN A 235 -3.76 -10.38 6.90
N PHE A 236 -2.66 -9.61 6.88
CA PHE A 236 -1.90 -9.31 8.10
C PHE A 236 -2.77 -8.65 9.18
N ARG A 237 -3.61 -7.69 8.79
CA ARG A 237 -4.50 -6.99 9.73
C ARG A 237 -5.55 -7.91 10.34
N ASP A 238 -6.02 -8.90 9.58
CA ASP A 238 -6.98 -9.87 10.06
C ASP A 238 -6.32 -10.83 11.04
N GLU A 239 -5.10 -11.30 10.77
CA GLU A 239 -4.34 -12.12 11.72
C GLU A 239 -3.99 -11.39 13.02
N VAL A 240 -3.60 -10.11 12.95
CA VAL A 240 -3.39 -9.29 14.16
C VAL A 240 -4.63 -9.28 15.05
N ARG A 241 -5.84 -9.26 14.46
CA ARG A 241 -7.10 -9.34 15.22
C ARG A 241 -7.39 -10.75 15.69
N HIS A 242 -7.12 -11.76 14.86
CA HIS A 242 -7.34 -13.17 15.17
C HIS A 242 -6.54 -13.61 16.39
N GLU A 243 -5.25 -13.27 16.40
CA GLU A 243 -4.31 -13.52 17.49
C GLU A 243 -4.54 -12.60 18.71
N LYS A 244 -5.51 -11.68 18.63
CA LYS A 244 -5.87 -10.72 19.68
C LYS A 244 -4.66 -9.90 20.16
N ILE A 245 -3.74 -9.59 19.26
CA ILE A 245 -2.60 -8.72 19.54
C ILE A 245 -3.15 -7.36 20.00
N ASP A 246 -2.52 -6.81 21.04
CA ASP A 246 -2.91 -5.51 21.58
C ASP A 246 -3.04 -4.46 20.47
N LEU A 247 -4.08 -3.62 20.54
CA LEU A 247 -4.40 -2.67 19.50
C LEU A 247 -3.27 -1.65 19.28
N GLY A 248 -2.57 -1.25 20.34
CA GLY A 248 -1.43 -0.35 20.28
C GLY A 248 -0.23 -1.00 19.58
N ILE A 249 0.09 -2.25 19.94
CA ILE A 249 1.15 -3.04 19.28
C ILE A 249 0.81 -3.28 17.81
N GLY A 250 -0.41 -3.73 17.50
CA GLY A 250 -0.86 -3.95 16.13
C GLY A 250 -0.79 -2.67 15.28
N ARG A 251 -1.14 -1.52 15.87
CA ARG A 251 -0.95 -0.19 15.24
C ARG A 251 0.52 0.14 15.02
N ALA A 252 1.41 -0.18 15.97
CA ALA A 252 2.84 0.02 15.83
C ALA A 252 3.42 -0.84 14.71
N LEU A 253 3.15 -2.16 14.70
CA LEU A 253 3.59 -3.07 13.64
C LEU A 253 3.07 -2.63 12.26
N GLY A 254 1.76 -2.42 12.15
CA GLY A 254 1.12 -2.04 10.89
C GLY A 254 1.41 -0.59 10.47
N GLY A 255 1.80 0.31 11.36
CA GLY A 255 1.81 1.75 11.12
C GLY A 255 0.40 2.27 10.79
N TRP A 256 -0.61 1.85 11.56
CA TRP A 256 -2.01 2.29 11.40
C TRP A 256 -2.32 3.49 12.32
N THR A 257 -2.77 4.61 11.74
CA THR A 257 -3.26 5.76 12.51
C THR A 257 -4.76 5.66 12.77
N SER A 258 -5.23 6.29 13.85
CA SER A 258 -6.65 6.62 14.00
C SER A 258 -6.96 7.97 13.32
N ASN A 259 -8.21 8.19 12.91
CA ASN A 259 -8.65 9.43 12.24
C ASN A 259 -8.79 10.63 13.19
N ASN A 260 -8.67 10.42 14.50
CA ASN A 260 -8.53 11.53 15.42
C ASN A 260 -7.07 11.94 15.42
N SER A 261 -6.86 13.23 15.12
CA SER A 261 -5.64 14.00 15.32
C SER A 261 -5.26 14.10 16.80
N GLU A 262 -5.34 12.99 17.51
CA GLU A 262 -4.38 12.65 18.53
C GLU A 262 -3.55 11.56 17.86
N SER A 263 -2.47 12.03 17.22
CA SER A 263 -1.20 11.45 17.59
C SER A 263 -1.26 11.39 19.11
N PHE A 264 -1.65 10.24 19.68
CA PHE A 264 -1.05 9.85 20.93
C PHE A 264 0.43 9.99 20.59
N GLU A 265 0.99 11.12 20.99
CA GLU A 265 2.30 11.15 21.59
C GLU A 265 2.45 9.77 22.18
N ILE A 266 3.36 9.02 21.59
CA ILE A 266 3.90 7.85 22.23
C ILE A 266 4.48 8.45 23.53
N TYR A 267 3.64 8.55 24.57
CA TYR A 267 4.03 8.90 25.91
C TYR A 267 4.84 7.68 26.36
N GLY A 268 6.15 7.73 26.09
CA GLY A 268 7.10 6.63 26.30
C GLY A 268 8.06 6.40 25.11
N ARG A 269 9.08 5.56 25.31
CA ARG A 269 10.03 5.10 24.27
C ARG A 269 9.41 4.08 23.28
N GLY A 270 8.13 4.21 22.93
CA GLY A 270 7.42 3.18 22.15
C GLY A 270 7.31 1.84 22.87
N TYR A 271 6.90 0.80 22.12
CA TYR A 271 6.96 -0.57 22.58
C TYR A 271 8.39 -1.11 22.43
N PRO A 272 8.93 -1.84 23.42
CA PRO A 272 10.22 -2.52 23.28
C PRO A 272 10.26 -3.43 22.04
N LEU A 273 11.40 -3.51 21.37
CA LEU A 273 11.55 -4.35 20.18
C LEU A 273 11.29 -5.82 20.46
N ALA A 274 11.72 -6.32 21.63
CA ALA A 274 11.44 -7.68 22.07
C ALA A 274 9.93 -7.97 22.16
N GLN A 275 9.14 -7.01 22.67
CA GLN A 275 7.69 -7.15 22.75
C GLN A 275 7.05 -7.13 21.35
N LEU A 276 7.48 -6.23 20.46
CA LEU A 276 7.02 -6.22 19.07
C LEU A 276 7.37 -7.53 18.34
N HIS A 277 8.52 -8.12 18.66
CA HIS A 277 8.98 -9.36 18.07
C HIS A 277 8.11 -10.52 18.56
N GLU A 278 7.93 -10.69 19.87
CA GLU A 278 7.05 -11.73 20.43
C GLU A 278 5.64 -11.69 19.81
N GLU A 279 5.07 -10.50 19.63
CA GLU A 279 3.74 -10.36 19.04
C GLU A 279 3.72 -10.64 17.54
N ILE A 280 4.75 -10.24 16.78
CA ILE A 280 4.78 -10.53 15.34
C ILE A 280 4.91 -12.04 15.08
N GLU A 281 5.61 -12.78 15.93
CA GLU A 281 5.77 -14.24 15.80
C GLU A 281 4.46 -15.04 15.95
N LYS A 282 3.43 -14.43 16.55
CA LYS A 282 2.10 -15.04 16.69
C LYS A 282 1.37 -15.12 15.36
N ILE A 283 1.67 -14.21 14.42
CA ILE A 283 1.02 -14.17 13.10
C ILE A 283 1.33 -15.45 12.34
N LYS A 284 0.29 -16.21 11.99
CA LYS A 284 0.42 -17.49 11.27
C LYS A 284 -0.70 -17.64 10.27
N TYR A 285 -0.39 -18.28 9.14
CA TYR A 285 -1.36 -18.63 8.12
C TYR A 285 -1.47 -20.16 8.04
N GLN A 286 -2.31 -20.76 8.88
CA GLN A 286 -2.36 -22.22 9.06
C GLN A 286 -2.61 -23.00 7.76
N GLU A 287 -3.44 -22.44 6.88
CA GLU A 287 -3.79 -23.05 5.59
C GLU A 287 -2.78 -22.73 4.48
N LEU A 288 -1.66 -22.05 4.77
CA LEU A 288 -0.62 -21.70 3.81
C LEU A 288 0.67 -22.50 4.08
N ASN A 289 1.04 -23.36 3.12
CA ASN A 289 2.28 -24.14 3.21
C ASN A 289 3.39 -23.44 2.41
N LEU A 290 4.48 -23.06 3.09
CA LEU A 290 5.66 -22.43 2.49
C LEU A 290 6.93 -23.29 2.64
N GLN A 291 6.81 -24.58 2.98
CA GLN A 291 7.96 -25.43 3.28
C GLN A 291 8.97 -25.51 2.13
N HIS A 292 8.50 -25.45 0.88
CA HIS A 292 9.35 -25.44 -0.31
C HIS A 292 10.19 -24.17 -0.49
N LEU A 293 9.90 -23.12 0.27
CA LEU A 293 10.64 -21.84 0.24
C LEU A 293 11.66 -21.71 1.36
N ILE A 294 11.59 -22.58 2.38
CA ILE A 294 12.50 -22.55 3.52
C ILE A 294 13.89 -22.97 3.05
N VAL A 295 14.91 -22.18 3.39
CA VAL A 295 16.29 -22.53 3.08
C VAL A 295 16.74 -23.60 4.07
N SER A 296 17.18 -24.76 3.57
CA SER A 296 17.82 -25.77 4.40
C SER A 296 19.08 -25.17 5.03
N LYS A 297 19.18 -25.24 6.36
CA LYS A 297 20.42 -24.90 7.07
C LYS A 297 21.51 -25.93 6.83
#